data_AF-A0A7S0CHR3-F1
#
_entry.id   AF-A0A7S0CHR3-F1
#
_cell.length_a   1.000
_cell.length_b   1.000
_cell.length_c   1.000
_cell.angle_alpha   90.00
_cell.angle_beta   90.00
_cell.angle_gamma   90.00
#
_symmetry.space_group_name_H-M   'P 1'
#
loop_
_entity.id
_entity.type
_entity.pdbx_description
1 polymer ?
#
loop_
_entity_poly.entity_id
_entity_poly.type
_entity_poly.pdbx_seq_one_letter_code
_entity_poly.pdbx_strand_id
1 'polypeptide(L)'
;PGTAMLSARPFPLLDGYRTVFGDGRTVRYACLILTIGLLASLHSFTFAAAEMVAQCAEASFLPRRLATRHAGVPRLALWSAVTVSFLAILLLHTCIDENDTLGGVLISAVLVASIFSYLCQIGCFFVLRRDGQNPNRLNDRSKLGILGAGVAFLLGLVSLGSILYVCSLRRSFANGVVLVVAAALGWIV
;
A
#
# COMPACT_ATOMS: atom_id res chain seq x y z
N PRO A 1 20.65 -22.70 4.92
CA PRO A 1 19.64 -23.25 3.97
C PRO A 1 19.75 -22.50 2.64
N GLY A 2 19.48 -23.16 1.51
CA GLY A 2 19.50 -22.50 0.20
C GLY A 2 18.43 -21.40 0.09
N THR A 3 18.67 -20.40 -0.75
CA THR A 3 17.78 -19.23 -0.95
C THR A 3 16.35 -19.64 -1.35
N ALA A 4 16.21 -20.68 -2.17
CA ALA A 4 14.92 -21.23 -2.60
C ALA A 4 14.11 -21.87 -1.45
N MET A 5 14.78 -22.43 -0.44
CA MET A 5 14.08 -22.98 0.73
C MET A 5 13.66 -21.88 1.71
N LEU A 6 14.38 -20.75 1.74
CA LEU A 6 14.04 -19.63 2.61
C LEU A 6 12.86 -18.83 2.06
N SER A 7 12.74 -18.69 0.73
CA SER A 7 11.62 -17.97 0.09
C SER A 7 10.26 -18.67 0.26
N ALA A 8 10.24 -19.98 0.52
CA ALA A 8 9.02 -20.75 0.78
C ALA A 8 8.55 -20.68 2.24
N ARG A 9 9.34 -20.09 3.15
CA ARG A 9 9.00 -20.01 4.58
C ARG A 9 8.08 -18.80 4.85
N PRO A 10 7.17 -18.90 5.85
CA PRO A 10 6.28 -17.80 6.21
C PRO A 10 7.03 -16.60 6.83
N PHE A 11 8.18 -16.84 7.46
CA PHE A 11 8.99 -15.81 8.13
C PHE A 11 10.45 -15.90 7.71
N PRO A 12 10.78 -15.53 6.45
CA PRO A 12 12.10 -15.77 5.86
C PRO A 12 13.23 -15.05 6.62
N LEU A 13 12.96 -13.85 7.12
CA LEU A 13 13.94 -13.06 7.87
C LEU A 13 14.27 -13.70 9.22
N LEU A 14 13.25 -14.17 9.95
CA LEU A 14 13.43 -14.81 11.26
C LEU A 14 14.16 -16.15 11.11
N ASP A 15 13.80 -16.93 10.10
CA ASP A 15 14.51 -18.17 9.78
C ASP A 15 15.94 -17.89 9.34
N GLY A 16 16.19 -16.79 8.63
CA GLY A 16 17.53 -16.27 8.37
C GLY A 16 18.33 -16.03 9.65
N TYR A 17 17.76 -15.31 10.62
CA TYR A 17 18.39 -15.07 11.92
C TYR A 17 18.69 -16.37 12.69
N ARG A 18 17.75 -17.33 12.70
CA ARG A 18 17.97 -18.66 13.30
C ARG A 18 19.14 -19.40 12.67
N THR A 19 19.30 -19.29 11.35
CA THR A 19 20.36 -20.01 10.64
C THR A 19 21.74 -19.42 10.86
N VAL A 20 21.85 -18.10 11.06
CA VAL A 20 23.14 -17.41 11.27
C VAL A 20 23.56 -17.45 12.74
N PHE A 21 22.63 -17.19 13.66
CA PHE A 21 22.93 -17.03 15.09
C PHE A 21 22.57 -18.25 15.95
N GLY A 22 21.95 -19.29 15.36
CA GLY A 22 21.39 -20.43 16.09
C GLY A 22 20.16 -20.07 16.92
N ASP A 23 19.54 -21.06 17.58
CA ASP A 23 18.39 -20.84 18.47
C ASP A 23 18.83 -20.29 19.85
N GLY A 24 19.46 -19.11 19.83
CA GLY A 24 19.98 -18.42 21.00
C GLY A 24 19.07 -17.30 21.52
N ARG A 25 19.50 -16.67 22.62
CA ARG A 25 18.84 -15.48 23.19
C ARG A 25 18.78 -14.31 22.20
N THR A 26 19.80 -14.16 21.35
CA THR A 26 19.88 -13.11 20.32
C THR A 26 18.71 -13.17 19.33
N VAL A 27 18.33 -14.37 18.88
CA VAL A 27 17.20 -14.53 17.94
C VAL A 27 15.87 -14.17 18.60
N ARG A 28 15.71 -14.45 19.90
CA ARG A 28 14.51 -14.05 20.64
C ARG A 28 14.36 -12.53 20.72
N TYR A 29 15.45 -11.82 21.00
CA TYR A 29 15.43 -10.35 20.97
C TYR A 29 15.19 -9.79 19.56
N ALA A 30 15.81 -10.38 18.53
CA ALA A 30 15.55 -10.00 17.14
C ALA A 30 14.07 -10.21 16.77
N CYS A 31 13.48 -11.33 17.18
CA CYS A 31 12.05 -11.61 17.00
C CYS A 31 11.18 -10.54 17.66
N LEU A 32 11.48 -10.16 18.91
CA LEU A 32 10.74 -9.11 19.62
C LEU A 32 10.81 -7.76 18.88
N ILE A 33 11.99 -7.36 18.44
CA ILE A 33 12.18 -6.12 17.66
C ILE A 33 11.37 -6.17 16.36
N LEU A 34 11.37 -7.32 15.67
CA LEU A 34 10.60 -7.52 14.44
C LEU A 34 9.10 -7.37 14.67
N THR A 35 8.58 -7.97 15.75
CA THR A 35 7.16 -7.89 16.09
C THR A 35 6.76 -6.48 16.50
N ILE A 36 7.58 -5.77 17.28
CA ILE A 36 7.34 -4.36 17.64
C ILE A 36 7.33 -3.48 16.40
N GLY A 37 8.27 -3.69 15.46
CA GLY A 37 8.31 -2.96 14.19
C GLY A 37 7.05 -3.20 13.35
N LEU A 38 6.58 -4.45 13.28
CA LEU A 38 5.35 -4.81 12.57
C LEU A 38 4.12 -4.11 13.19
N LEU A 39 4.01 -4.10 14.53
CA LEU A 39 2.92 -3.44 15.25
C LEU A 39 2.96 -1.92 15.08
N ALA A 40 4.16 -1.31 15.18
CA ALA A 40 4.35 0.12 15.00
C ALA A 40 4.00 0.57 13.57
N SER A 41 4.37 -0.22 12.56
CA SER A 41 4.02 0.06 11.16
C SER A 41 2.50 0.01 10.94
N LEU A 42 1.81 -0.98 11.52
CA LEU A 42 0.34 -1.08 11.46
C LEU A 42 -0.33 0.16 12.07
N HIS A 43 0.17 0.62 13.23
CA HIS A 43 -0.37 1.81 13.89
C HIS A 43 -0.18 3.08 13.04
N SER A 44 1.01 3.27 12.49
CA SER A 44 1.30 4.44 11.64
C SER A 44 0.46 4.42 10.34
N PHE A 45 0.33 3.27 9.70
CA PHE A 45 -0.43 3.13 8.45
C PHE A 45 -1.93 3.39 8.64
N THR A 46 -2.52 2.89 9.73
CA THR A 46 -3.94 3.12 10.03
C THR A 46 -4.24 4.58 10.31
N PHE A 47 -3.37 5.28 11.03
CA PHE A 47 -3.49 6.72 11.25
C PHE A 47 -3.35 7.51 9.94
N ALA A 48 -2.34 7.20 9.12
CA ALA A 48 -2.14 7.86 7.84
C ALA A 48 -3.33 7.67 6.89
N ALA A 49 -3.88 6.45 6.79
CA ALA A 49 -5.05 6.18 5.96
C ALA A 49 -6.28 6.99 6.39
N ALA A 50 -6.51 7.14 7.70
CA ALA A 50 -7.61 7.94 8.23
C ALA A 50 -7.48 9.42 7.88
N GLU A 51 -6.27 9.98 7.95
CA GLU A 51 -6.00 11.36 7.54
C GLU A 51 -6.23 11.56 6.04
N MET A 52 -5.83 10.61 5.19
CA MET A 52 -6.11 10.69 3.75
C MET A 52 -7.62 10.71 3.46
N VAL A 53 -8.41 9.88 4.15
CA VAL A 53 -9.88 9.87 4.02
C VAL A 53 -10.50 11.19 4.50
N ALA A 54 -10.01 11.75 5.62
CA ALA A 54 -10.49 13.03 6.15
C ALA A 54 -10.20 14.18 5.16
N GLN A 55 -9.02 14.21 4.54
CA GLN A 55 -8.65 15.19 3.51
C GLN A 55 -9.54 15.09 2.26
N CYS A 56 -9.90 13.88 1.83
CA CYS A 56 -10.87 13.68 0.74
C CYS A 56 -12.27 14.23 1.09
N ALA A 57 -12.69 14.09 2.36
CA ALA A 57 -13.96 14.65 2.83
C ALA A 57 -13.92 16.19 2.93
N GLU A 58 -12.78 16.79 3.28
CA GLU A 58 -12.57 18.24 3.27
C GLU A 58 -12.63 18.81 1.83
N ALA A 59 -12.12 18.05 0.85
CA ALA A 59 -12.19 18.39 -0.57
C ALA A 59 -13.55 18.09 -1.24
N SER A 60 -14.61 17.80 -0.45
CA SER A 60 -15.99 17.53 -0.89
C SER A 60 -16.21 16.26 -1.73
N PHE A 61 -15.24 15.34 -1.76
CA PHE A 61 -15.42 14.02 -2.42
C PHE A 61 -16.20 13.01 -1.57
N LEU A 62 -16.23 13.20 -0.24
CA LEU A 62 -16.87 12.29 0.73
C LEU A 62 -17.82 13.06 1.67
N PRO A 63 -18.76 12.37 2.34
CA PRO A 63 -19.70 13.03 3.24
C PRO A 63 -18.98 13.82 4.34
N ARG A 64 -19.38 15.08 4.52
CA ARG A 64 -18.73 16.07 5.42
C ARG A 64 -18.57 15.60 6.87
N ARG A 65 -19.37 14.61 7.31
CA ARG A 65 -19.27 14.01 8.65
C ARG A 65 -17.91 13.35 8.90
N LEU A 66 -17.25 12.81 7.87
CA LEU A 66 -15.95 12.15 8.00
C LEU A 66 -14.80 13.13 8.26
N ALA A 67 -14.95 14.39 7.83
CA ALA A 67 -13.99 15.46 8.09
C ALA A 67 -14.04 16.00 9.54
N THR A 68 -14.97 15.52 10.38
CA THR A 68 -15.10 16.04 11.75
C THR A 68 -13.96 15.57 12.65
N ARG A 69 -13.07 16.50 13.01
CA ARG A 69 -11.94 16.27 13.90
C ARG A 69 -12.34 16.55 15.35
N HIS A 70 -11.97 15.66 16.26
CA HIS A 70 -12.11 15.86 17.70
C HIS A 70 -10.73 15.72 18.34
N ALA A 71 -10.29 16.73 19.10
CA ALA A 71 -8.94 16.80 19.65
C ALA A 71 -7.83 16.60 18.59
N GLY A 72 -8.05 17.10 17.37
CA GLY A 72 -7.12 16.97 16.24
C GLY A 72 -7.22 15.66 15.45
N VAL A 73 -7.90 14.63 15.96
CA VAL A 73 -7.99 13.30 15.32
C VAL A 73 -9.35 13.13 14.61
N PRO A 74 -9.37 12.70 13.33
CA PRO A 74 -10.60 12.42 12.61
C PRO A 74 -11.16 11.04 13.00
N ARG A 75 -11.85 10.97 14.14
CA ARG A 75 -12.34 9.71 14.73
C ARG A 75 -13.25 8.92 13.78
N LEU A 76 -14.16 9.59 13.09
CA LEU A 76 -15.08 8.95 12.15
C LEU A 76 -14.33 8.40 10.93
N ALA A 77 -13.37 9.15 10.38
CA ALA A 77 -12.53 8.67 9.28
C ALA A 77 -11.68 7.46 9.69
N LEU A 78 -11.19 7.44 10.93
CA LEU A 78 -10.42 6.31 11.49
C LEU A 78 -11.27 5.04 11.57
N TRP A 79 -12.46 5.13 12.18
CA TRP A 79 -13.38 3.98 12.25
C TRP A 79 -13.80 3.48 10.87
N SER A 80 -14.08 4.39 9.93
CA SER A 80 -14.38 3.99 8.55
C SER A 80 -13.21 3.31 7.86
N ALA A 81 -11.99 3.86 7.96
CA ALA A 81 -10.83 3.29 7.30
C ALA A 81 -10.53 1.87 7.82
N VAL A 82 -10.61 1.66 9.13
CA VAL A 82 -10.42 0.35 9.75
C VAL A 82 -11.51 -0.64 9.35
N THR A 83 -12.79 -0.23 9.41
CA THR A 83 -13.92 -1.12 9.08
C THR A 83 -13.91 -1.52 7.61
N VAL A 84 -13.68 -0.57 6.69
CA VAL A 84 -13.58 -0.85 5.24
C VAL A 84 -12.38 -1.76 4.94
N SER A 85 -11.22 -1.49 5.54
CA SER A 85 -10.03 -2.33 5.34
C SER A 85 -10.23 -3.76 5.87
N PHE A 86 -10.86 -3.90 7.04
CA PHE A 86 -11.17 -5.20 7.62
C PHE A 86 -12.18 -5.98 6.76
N LEU A 87 -13.24 -5.31 6.30
CA LEU A 87 -14.25 -5.92 5.44
C LEU A 87 -13.66 -6.32 4.09
N ALA A 88 -12.76 -5.51 3.51
CA ALA A 88 -12.05 -5.86 2.29
C ALA A 88 -11.18 -7.12 2.45
N ILE A 89 -10.48 -7.28 3.58
CA ILE A 89 -9.68 -8.49 3.87
C ILE A 89 -10.60 -9.71 4.02
N LEU A 90 -11.71 -9.59 4.75
CA LEU A 90 -12.68 -10.68 4.93
C LEU A 90 -13.27 -11.13 3.60
N LEU A 91 -13.72 -10.17 2.79
CA LEU A 91 -14.27 -10.44 1.47
C LEU A 91 -13.23 -11.12 0.57
N LEU A 92 -11.99 -10.62 0.55
CA LEU A 92 -10.93 -11.23 -0.23
C LEU A 92 -10.62 -12.66 0.25
N HIS A 93 -10.66 -12.92 1.56
CA HIS A 93 -10.47 -14.26 2.10
C HIS A 93 -11.49 -15.27 1.56
N THR A 94 -12.74 -14.84 1.30
CA THR A 94 -13.78 -15.73 0.73
C THR A 94 -13.60 -16.03 -0.76
N CYS A 95 -12.82 -15.21 -1.49
CA CYS A 95 -12.64 -15.35 -2.94
C CYS A 95 -11.35 -16.07 -3.34
N ILE A 96 -10.51 -16.46 -2.37
CA ILE A 96 -9.23 -17.09 -2.65
C ILE A 96 -9.38 -18.60 -2.69
N ASP A 97 -8.88 -19.18 -3.78
CA ASP A 97 -8.79 -20.62 -3.96
C ASP A 97 -7.67 -21.21 -3.08
N GLU A 98 -7.80 -22.48 -2.67
CA GLU A 98 -6.86 -23.16 -1.76
C GLU A 98 -5.38 -23.14 -2.18
N ASN A 99 -5.10 -22.88 -3.46
CA ASN A 99 -3.75 -22.86 -4.03
C ASN A 99 -3.03 -21.50 -3.90
N ASP A 100 -3.74 -20.42 -3.56
CA ASP A 100 -3.15 -19.07 -3.51
C ASP A 100 -3.01 -18.57 -2.06
N THR A 101 -1.89 -17.87 -1.78
CA THR A 101 -1.69 -17.24 -0.46
C THR A 101 -2.38 -15.88 -0.41
N LEU A 102 -3.22 -15.68 0.61
CA LEU A 102 -3.92 -14.40 0.89
C LEU A 102 -2.97 -13.20 0.82
N GLY A 103 -1.82 -13.29 1.49
CA GLY A 103 -0.82 -12.23 1.49
C GLY A 103 -0.27 -11.90 0.10
N GLY A 104 -0.07 -12.90 -0.76
CA GLY A 104 0.41 -12.68 -2.13
C GLY A 104 -0.58 -11.89 -2.97
N VAL A 105 -1.86 -12.27 -2.93
CA VAL A 105 -2.93 -11.58 -3.67
C VAL A 105 -3.12 -10.14 -3.16
N LEU A 106 -3.13 -9.94 -1.84
CA LEU A 106 -3.25 -8.61 -1.23
C LEU A 106 -2.10 -7.68 -1.64
N ILE A 107 -0.86 -8.15 -1.55
CA ILE A 107 0.32 -7.35 -1.90
C ILE A 107 0.26 -6.98 -3.38
N SER A 108 -0.04 -7.93 -4.27
CA SER A 108 -0.18 -7.64 -5.70
C SER A 108 -1.29 -6.61 -5.98
N ALA A 109 -2.44 -6.69 -5.31
CA ALA A 109 -3.55 -5.77 -5.53
C ALA A 109 -3.22 -4.35 -5.09
N VAL A 110 -2.62 -4.21 -3.90
CA VAL A 110 -2.18 -2.90 -3.37
C VAL A 110 -1.06 -2.32 -4.23
N LEU A 111 -0.12 -3.14 -4.71
CA LEU A 111 0.96 -2.67 -5.57
C LEU A 111 0.45 -2.12 -6.91
N VAL A 112 -0.51 -2.78 -7.55
CA VAL A 112 -1.11 -2.27 -8.80
C VAL A 112 -1.72 -0.89 -8.57
N ALA A 113 -2.56 -0.75 -7.53
CA ALA A 113 -3.20 0.53 -7.20
C ALA A 113 -2.18 1.62 -6.82
N SER A 114 -1.17 1.27 -6.02
CA SER A 114 -0.14 2.20 -5.55
C SER A 114 0.73 2.70 -6.70
N ILE A 115 1.22 1.81 -7.57
CA ILE A 115 2.08 2.18 -8.69
C ILE A 115 1.30 3.03 -9.69
N PHE A 116 0.04 2.68 -9.97
CA PHE A 116 -0.83 3.48 -10.82
C PHE A 116 -1.00 4.92 -10.27
N SER A 117 -1.29 5.06 -8.98
CA SER A 117 -1.35 6.38 -8.33
C SER A 117 -0.05 7.17 -8.47
N TYR A 118 1.10 6.53 -8.27
CA TYR A 118 2.40 7.20 -8.43
C TYR A 118 2.69 7.61 -9.88
N LEU A 119 2.27 6.82 -10.87
CA LEU A 119 2.39 7.20 -12.29
C LEU A 119 1.56 8.44 -12.60
N CYS A 120 0.33 8.54 -12.08
CA CYS A 120 -0.49 9.74 -12.21
C CYS A 120 0.18 10.95 -11.54
N GLN A 121 0.74 10.80 -10.34
CA GLN A 121 1.45 11.88 -9.64
C GLN A 121 2.67 12.39 -10.43
N ILE A 122 3.46 11.48 -11.02
CA ILE A 122 4.58 11.85 -11.89
C ILE A 122 4.07 12.49 -13.20
N GLY A 123 2.94 12.02 -13.73
CA GLY A 123 2.26 12.64 -14.88
C GLY A 123 1.88 14.10 -14.60
N CYS A 124 1.24 14.37 -13.46
CA CYS A 124 0.92 15.73 -13.02
C CYS A 124 2.18 16.59 -12.87
N PHE A 125 3.28 16.02 -12.37
CA PHE A 125 4.57 16.72 -12.29
C PHE A 125 5.10 17.15 -13.67
N PHE A 126 4.96 16.31 -14.70
CA PHE A 126 5.34 16.69 -16.07
C PHE A 126 4.48 17.83 -16.62
N VAL A 127 3.16 17.78 -16.41
CA VAL A 127 2.24 18.85 -16.85
C VAL A 127 2.58 20.17 -16.17
N LEU A 128 2.73 20.17 -14.83
CA LEU A 128 3.11 21.36 -14.07
C LEU A 128 4.45 21.95 -14.52
N ARG A 129 5.40 21.10 -14.93
CA ARG A 129 6.70 21.56 -15.43
C ARG A 129 6.62 22.14 -16.84
N ARG A 130 5.69 21.65 -17.67
CA ARG A 130 5.45 22.15 -19.02
C ARG A 130 4.70 23.49 -19.03
N ASP A 131 3.71 23.64 -18.17
CA ASP A 131 2.81 24.81 -18.18
C ASP A 131 3.38 26.05 -17.46
N GLY A 132 4.55 25.92 -16.80
CA GLY A 132 5.30 27.05 -16.26
C GLY A 132 4.59 27.86 -15.16
N GLN A 133 3.48 27.35 -14.61
CA GLN A 133 2.70 28.09 -13.61
C GLN A 133 3.45 28.17 -12.27
N ASN A 134 3.92 29.39 -11.97
CA ASN A 134 4.53 29.88 -10.72
C ASN A 134 6.00 29.52 -10.43
N PRO A 135 6.96 30.32 -10.93
CA PRO A 135 8.39 30.18 -10.58
C PRO A 135 8.70 30.45 -9.09
N ASN A 136 7.84 31.17 -8.35
CA ASN A 136 8.10 31.56 -6.96
C ASN A 136 7.78 30.49 -5.90
N ARG A 137 7.14 29.37 -6.26
CA ARG A 137 6.78 28.29 -5.31
C ARG A 137 7.60 27.01 -5.50
N LEU A 138 8.43 26.95 -6.54
CA LEU A 138 9.26 25.80 -6.93
C LEU A 138 10.72 25.92 -6.42
N ASN A 139 10.94 26.57 -5.28
CA ASN A 139 12.30 26.85 -4.79
C ASN A 139 13.04 25.58 -4.34
N ASP A 140 12.35 24.46 -4.13
CA ASP A 140 12.99 23.17 -3.92
C ASP A 140 13.24 22.49 -5.27
N ARG A 141 14.28 22.96 -5.98
CA ARG A 141 14.75 22.29 -7.19
C ARG A 141 15.24 20.89 -6.82
N SER A 142 14.49 19.86 -7.18
CA SER A 142 14.98 18.48 -7.18
C SER A 142 16.32 18.42 -7.90
N LYS A 143 17.37 17.95 -7.21
CA LYS A 143 18.75 17.87 -7.75
C LYS A 143 18.85 17.00 -9.01
N LEU A 144 17.92 16.07 -9.20
CA LEU A 144 17.84 15.16 -10.36
C LEU A 144 16.81 15.60 -11.41
N GLY A 145 16.03 16.65 -11.13
CA GLY A 145 15.14 17.32 -12.09
C GLY A 145 14.19 16.40 -12.87
N ILE A 146 13.98 16.74 -14.14
CA ILE A 146 13.09 16.03 -15.08
C ILE A 146 13.64 14.64 -15.44
N LEU A 147 14.97 14.47 -15.44
CA LEU A 147 15.61 13.19 -15.75
C LEU A 147 15.28 12.12 -14.70
N GLY A 148 15.38 12.47 -13.41
CA GLY A 148 14.99 11.55 -12.33
C GLY A 148 13.52 11.15 -12.38
N ALA A 149 12.63 12.09 -12.72
CA ALA A 149 11.20 11.82 -12.90
C ALA A 149 10.95 10.87 -14.10
N GLY A 150 11.67 11.05 -15.21
CA GLY A 150 11.59 10.16 -16.37
C GLY A 150 12.02 8.73 -16.05
N VAL A 151 13.11 8.55 -15.32
CA VAL A 151 13.57 7.22 -14.89
C VAL A 151 12.55 6.58 -13.94
N ALA A 152 12.04 7.33 -12.97
CA ALA A 152 11.01 6.82 -12.05
C ALA A 152 9.73 6.40 -12.78
N PHE A 153 9.31 7.18 -13.79
CA PHE A 153 8.14 6.87 -14.62
C PHE A 153 8.34 5.57 -15.41
N LEU A 154 9.50 5.40 -16.06
CA LEU A 154 9.84 4.17 -16.79
C LEU A 154 9.89 2.95 -15.87
N LEU A 155 10.54 3.06 -14.70
CA LEU A 155 10.58 1.97 -13.72
C LEU A 155 9.18 1.63 -13.20
N GLY A 156 8.33 2.64 -12.99
CA GLY A 156 6.93 2.45 -12.61
C GLY A 156 6.14 1.71 -13.68
N LEU A 157 6.31 2.05 -14.96
CA LEU A 157 5.65 1.35 -16.09
C LEU A 157 6.11 -0.11 -16.21
N VAL A 158 7.41 -0.37 -16.11
CA VAL A 158 7.96 -1.74 -16.15
C VAL A 158 7.43 -2.55 -14.97
N SER A 159 7.43 -1.97 -13.77
CA SER A 159 6.91 -2.62 -12.57
C SER A 159 5.42 -2.92 -12.68
N LEU A 160 4.62 -1.96 -13.16
CA LEU A 160 3.19 -2.13 -13.40
C LEU A 160 2.93 -3.26 -14.41
N GLY A 161 3.65 -3.27 -15.53
CA GLY A 161 3.54 -4.32 -16.54
C GLY A 161 3.89 -5.72 -15.99
N SER A 162 4.96 -5.82 -15.21
CA SER A 162 5.38 -7.07 -14.55
C SER A 162 4.32 -7.59 -13.59
N ILE A 163 3.77 -6.71 -12.74
CA ILE A 163 2.76 -7.10 -11.76
C ILE A 163 1.45 -7.48 -12.45
N LEU A 164 1.02 -6.72 -13.47
CA LEU A 164 -0.18 -7.05 -14.24
C LEU A 164 -0.03 -8.39 -14.96
N TYR A 165 1.16 -8.72 -15.46
CA TYR A 165 1.44 -10.03 -16.05
C TYR A 165 1.26 -11.16 -15.02
N VAL A 166 1.82 -11.00 -13.81
CA VAL A 166 1.65 -11.97 -12.71
C VAL A 166 0.19 -12.08 -12.26
N CYS A 167 -0.54 -10.96 -12.22
CA CYS A 167 -1.94 -10.92 -11.83
C CYS A 167 -2.86 -11.57 -12.88
N SER A 168 -2.56 -11.39 -14.17
CA SER A 168 -3.31 -12.00 -15.28
C SER A 168 -3.32 -13.53 -15.21
N LEU A 169 -2.25 -14.12 -14.68
CA LEU A 169 -2.14 -15.56 -14.47
C LEU A 169 -3.04 -16.08 -13.33
N ARG A 170 -3.51 -15.22 -12.42
CA ARG A 170 -4.29 -15.60 -11.23
C ARG A 170 -5.74 -15.20 -11.39
N ARG A 171 -6.63 -16.17 -11.64
CA ARG A 171 -8.06 -15.90 -11.83
C ARG A 171 -8.75 -15.34 -10.59
N SER A 172 -8.29 -15.73 -9.40
CA SER A 172 -8.78 -15.28 -8.10
C SER A 172 -8.49 -13.79 -7.85
N PHE A 173 -7.47 -13.22 -8.52
CA PHE A 173 -7.14 -11.80 -8.42
C PHE A 173 -8.22 -10.90 -9.03
N ALA A 174 -8.68 -11.21 -10.24
CA ALA A 174 -9.69 -10.41 -10.94
C ALA A 174 -11.01 -10.38 -10.16
N ASN A 175 -11.44 -11.54 -9.66
CA ASN A 175 -12.67 -11.66 -8.86
C ASN A 175 -12.56 -10.90 -7.53
N GLY A 176 -11.41 -11.02 -6.85
CA GLY A 176 -11.14 -10.30 -5.60
C GLY A 176 -11.16 -8.78 -5.77
N VAL A 177 -10.53 -8.26 -6.83
CA VAL A 177 -10.49 -6.82 -7.11
C VAL A 177 -11.89 -6.29 -7.42
N VAL A 178 -12.66 -6.96 -8.29
CA VAL A 178 -14.02 -6.54 -8.64
C VAL A 178 -14.91 -6.49 -7.40
N LEU A 179 -14.83 -7.49 -6.54
CA LEU A 179 -15.65 -7.58 -5.34
C LEU A 179 -15.27 -6.51 -4.30
N VAL A 180 -13.97 -6.25 -4.09
CA VAL A 180 -13.50 -5.19 -3.18
C VAL A 180 -13.90 -3.81 -3.70
N VAL A 181 -13.79 -3.56 -5.01
CA VAL A 181 -14.22 -2.30 -5.62
C VAL A 181 -15.73 -2.13 -5.51
N ALA A 182 -16.51 -3.18 -5.75
CA ALA A 182 -17.96 -3.16 -5.59
C ALA A 182 -18.37 -2.86 -4.14
N ALA A 183 -17.71 -3.50 -3.16
CA ALA A 183 -17.94 -3.25 -1.74
C ALA A 183 -17.55 -1.82 -1.33
N ALA A 184 -16.45 -1.29 -1.87
CA ALA A 184 -16.02 0.08 -1.62
C ALA A 184 -17.01 1.11 -2.20
N LEU A 185 -17.52 0.88 -3.42
CA LEU A 185 -18.56 1.72 -4.01
C LEU A 185 -19.87 1.66 -3.22
N GLY A 186 -20.27 0.47 -2.78
CA GLY A 186 -21.46 0.29 -1.93
C GLY A 186 -21.33 0.93 -0.54
N TRP A 187 -20.11 1.17 -0.06
CA TRP A 187 -19.87 1.91 1.18
C TRP A 187 -19.96 3.43 1.01
N ILE A 188 -19.67 3.95 -0.20
CA ILE A 188 -19.68 5.38 -0.50
C ILE A 188 -21.11 5.90 -0.77
N VAL A 189 -21.99 5.07 -1.33
CA VAL A 189 -23.39 5.36 -1.66
C VAL A 189 -24.29 5.21 -0.43
#